data_AF-A0A3C0KFQ7-F1
#
_entry.id   AF-A0A3C0KFQ7-F1
#
_cell.length_a   1.000
_cell.length_b   1.000
_cell.length_c   1.000
_cell.angle_alpha   90.00
_cell.angle_beta   90.00
_cell.angle_gamma   90.00
#
_symmetry.space_group_name_H-M   'P 1'
#
loop_
_entity.id
_entity.type
_entity.pdbx_description
1 polymer ?
#
loop_
_entity_poly.entity_id
_entity_poly.type
_entity_poly.pdbx_seq_one_letter_code
_entity_poly.pdbx_strand_id
1 'polypeptide(L)'
;LALALAMPLISVWTSLAALAGGMLAADVSMGISPAYFVEALPAAVKIGNLGLATAKSVVFGALIALIGCHWGLRVKPNTQSLGEGTTASVVTSITMVIIVDALFAVAFKNIGI
;
A
#
# COMPACT_ATOMS: atom_id res chain seq x y z
N LEU A 1 -2.24 12.29 -10.74
CA LEU A 1 -3.55 12.48 -10.10
C LEU A 1 -4.42 11.22 -10.13
N ALA A 2 -4.68 10.59 -11.28
CA ALA A 2 -5.44 9.34 -11.35
C ALA A 2 -4.93 8.23 -10.41
N LEU A 3 -3.60 8.05 -10.32
CA LEU A 3 -2.99 7.07 -9.40
C LEU A 3 -3.24 7.38 -7.90
N ALA A 4 -3.37 8.65 -7.53
CA ALA A 4 -3.63 9.04 -6.15
C ALA A 4 -5.07 8.71 -5.71
N LEU A 5 -6.00 8.58 -6.66
CA LEU A 5 -7.37 8.13 -6.43
C LEU A 5 -7.51 6.60 -6.56
N ALA A 6 -6.75 5.98 -7.45
CA ALA A 6 -6.79 4.52 -7.65
C ALA A 6 -6.17 3.74 -6.47
N MET A 7 -5.08 4.24 -5.90
CA MET A 7 -4.35 3.54 -4.82
C MET A 7 -5.17 3.36 -3.53
N PRO A 8 -5.96 4.34 -3.07
CA PRO A 8 -6.90 4.16 -1.95
C PRO A 8 -7.94 3.07 -2.21
N LEU A 9 -8.51 3.03 -3.42
CA LEU A 9 -9.52 2.03 -3.76
C LEU A 9 -8.92 0.62 -3.75
N ILE A 10 -7.70 0.47 -4.29
CA ILE A 10 -6.94 -0.79 -4.24
C ILE A 10 -6.58 -1.16 -2.79
N SER A 11 -6.21 -0.18 -1.95
CA SER A 11 -5.90 -0.41 -0.54
C SER A 11 -7.10 -0.95 0.24
N VAL A 12 -8.30 -0.41 0.02
CA VAL A 12 -9.53 -0.93 0.62
C VAL A 12 -9.83 -2.35 0.12
N TRP A 13 -9.74 -2.57 -1.19
CA TRP A 13 -10.01 -3.88 -1.79
C TRP A 13 -9.05 -4.96 -1.27
N THR A 14 -7.75 -4.66 -1.24
CA THR A 14 -6.71 -5.57 -0.74
C THR A 14 -6.85 -5.83 0.75
N SER A 15 -7.29 -4.84 1.54
CA SER A 15 -7.58 -5.04 2.96
C SER A 15 -8.74 -6.01 3.16
N LEU A 16 -9.83 -5.89 2.37
CA LEU A 16 -10.95 -6.84 2.42
C LEU A 16 -10.51 -8.25 2.02
N ALA A 17 -9.73 -8.37 0.96
CA ALA A 17 -9.17 -9.66 0.53
C ALA A 17 -8.24 -10.27 1.59
N ALA A 18 -7.42 -9.45 2.25
CA ALA A 18 -6.53 -9.89 3.33
C ALA A 18 -7.31 -10.35 4.57
N LEU A 19 -8.41 -9.68 4.93
CA LEU A 19 -9.28 -10.09 6.04
C LEU A 19 -9.98 -11.41 5.73
N ALA A 20 -10.50 -11.58 4.51
CA ALA A 20 -11.12 -12.84 4.09
C ALA A 20 -10.11 -13.99 4.05
N GLY A 21 -8.90 -13.76 3.52
CA GLY A 21 -7.81 -14.73 3.53
C GLY A 21 -7.33 -15.07 4.95
N GLY A 22 -7.23 -14.07 5.82
CA GLY A 22 -6.88 -14.24 7.23
C GLY A 22 -7.91 -15.06 8.00
N MET A 23 -9.20 -14.85 7.72
CA MET A 23 -10.30 -15.63 8.30
C MET A 23 -10.22 -17.11 7.89
N LEU A 24 -10.02 -17.39 6.59
CA LEU A 24 -9.85 -18.75 6.09
C LEU A 24 -8.58 -19.41 6.67
N ALA A 25 -7.48 -18.68 6.75
CA ALA A 25 -6.24 -19.19 7.33
C ALA A 25 -6.38 -19.49 8.83
N ALA A 26 -7.10 -18.66 9.58
CA ALA A 26 -7.37 -18.86 11.01
C ALA A 26 -8.29 -20.06 11.27
N ASP A 27 -9.29 -20.26 10.42
CA ASP A 27 -10.18 -21.42 10.47
C ASP A 27 -9.39 -22.71 10.23
N VAL A 28 -8.59 -22.76 9.15
CA VAL A 28 -7.80 -23.95 8.78
C VAL A 28 -6.65 -24.23 9.75
N SER A 29 -5.96 -23.20 10.25
CA SER A 29 -4.74 -23.38 11.05
C SER A 29 -5.00 -23.49 12.54
N MET A 30 -6.01 -22.78 13.06
CA MET A 30 -6.29 -22.67 14.50
C MET A 30 -7.70 -23.14 14.89
N GLY A 31 -8.54 -23.56 13.93
CA GLY A 31 -9.91 -24.02 14.21
C GLY A 31 -10.81 -22.91 14.76
N ILE A 32 -10.47 -21.64 14.51
CA ILE A 32 -11.22 -20.50 15.02
C ILE A 32 -12.43 -20.28 14.13
N SER A 33 -13.63 -20.38 14.70
CA SER A 33 -14.87 -20.13 13.96
C SER A 33 -14.88 -18.71 13.35
N PRO A 34 -15.34 -18.55 12.09
CA PRO A 34 -15.49 -17.26 11.44
C PRO A 34 -16.25 -16.22 12.26
N ALA A 35 -17.22 -16.65 13.07
CA ALA A 35 -17.99 -15.77 13.95
C ALA A 35 -17.11 -15.12 15.03
N TYR A 36 -16.19 -15.89 15.63
CA TYR A 36 -15.26 -15.39 16.65
C TYR A 36 -14.22 -14.45 16.03
N PHE A 37 -13.78 -14.74 14.80
CA PHE A 37 -12.84 -13.88 14.08
C PHE A 37 -13.41 -12.48 13.84
N VAL A 38 -14.69 -12.39 13.42
CA VAL A 38 -15.37 -11.10 13.18
C VAL A 38 -15.61 -10.33 14.48
N GLU A 39 -15.85 -11.02 15.60
CA GLU A 39 -16.04 -10.40 16.91
C GLU A 39 -14.72 -9.88 17.51
N ALA A 40 -13.60 -10.58 17.29
CA ALA A 40 -12.27 -10.18 17.75
C ALA A 40 -11.61 -9.09 16.86
N LEU A 41 -12.05 -8.96 15.61
CA LEU A 41 -11.49 -8.07 14.60
C LEU A 41 -11.42 -6.59 15.02
N PRO A 42 -12.50 -5.98 15.56
CA PRO A 42 -12.50 -4.58 15.97
C PRO A 42 -11.63 -4.32 17.21
N ALA A 43 -11.40 -5.35 18.03
CA ALA A 43 -10.52 -5.27 19.19
C ALA A 43 -9.03 -5.31 18.78
N ALA A 44 -8.71 -6.07 17.72
CA ALA A 44 -7.34 -6.16 17.19
C ALA A 44 -6.99 -5.02 16.22
N VAL A 45 -7.94 -4.54 15.42
CA VAL A 45 -7.72 -3.50 14.41
C VAL A 45 -8.62 -2.30 14.71
N LYS A 46 -8.03 -1.25 15.32
CA LYS A 46 -8.74 0.02 15.52
C LYS A 46 -9.09 0.64 14.17
N ILE A 47 -10.27 1.26 14.08
CA ILE A 47 -10.74 1.99 12.89
C ILE A 47 -9.74 3.08 12.46
N GLY A 48 -8.97 3.62 13.41
CA GLY A 48 -7.87 4.56 13.12
C GLY A 48 -6.79 4.00 12.17
N ASN A 49 -6.51 2.68 12.22
CA ASN A 49 -5.54 2.06 11.31
C ASN A 49 -6.04 2.02 9.87
N LEU A 50 -7.34 1.85 9.65
CA LEU A 50 -7.95 1.91 8.32
C LEU A 50 -7.83 3.32 7.72
N GLY A 51 -8.10 4.35 8.53
CA GLY A 51 -7.93 5.75 8.11
C GLY A 51 -6.48 6.09 7.76
N LEU A 52 -5.53 5.65 8.60
CA LEU A 52 -4.10 5.82 8.35
C LEU A 52 -3.60 5.06 7.12
N ALA A 53 -4.04 3.81 6.94
CA ALA A 53 -3.70 3.01 5.77
C ALA A 53 -4.20 3.66 4.47
N THR A 54 -5.45 4.13 4.49
CA THR A 54 -6.05 4.82 3.33
C THR A 54 -5.30 6.13 3.05
N ALA A 55 -5.00 6.94 4.07
CA ALA A 55 -4.25 8.18 3.90
C ALA A 55 -2.83 7.94 3.35
N LYS A 56 -2.10 6.95 3.88
CA LYS A 56 -0.78 6.53 3.37
C LYS A 56 -0.85 6.12 1.89
N SER A 57 -1.87 5.36 1.51
CA SER A 57 -2.02 4.87 0.13
C SER A 57 -2.18 6.00 -0.90
N VAL A 58 -2.84 7.11 -0.54
CA VAL A 58 -2.91 8.32 -1.38
C VAL A 58 -1.52 8.90 -1.62
N VAL A 59 -0.73 9.03 -0.56
CA VAL A 59 0.63 9.60 -0.62
C VAL A 59 1.55 8.74 -1.48
N PHE A 60 1.49 7.41 -1.30
CA PHE A 60 2.24 6.48 -2.15
C PHE A 60 1.82 6.56 -3.61
N GLY A 61 0.51 6.63 -3.91
CA GLY A 61 0.02 6.79 -5.27
C GLY A 61 0.47 8.09 -5.93
N ALA A 62 0.50 9.20 -5.18
CA ALA A 62 1.02 10.47 -5.67
C ALA A 62 2.53 10.40 -5.98
N LEU A 63 3.32 9.80 -5.09
CA LEU A 63 4.76 9.63 -5.27
C LEU A 63 5.10 8.76 -6.48
N ILE A 64 4.46 7.61 -6.62
CA ILE A 64 4.66 6.71 -7.76
C ILE A 64 4.28 7.41 -9.07
N ALA A 65 3.18 8.16 -9.09
CA ALA A 65 2.78 8.94 -10.26
C ALA A 65 3.83 9.99 -10.64
N LEU A 66 4.38 10.71 -9.66
CA LEU A 66 5.41 11.72 -9.91
C LEU A 66 6.71 11.11 -10.43
N ILE A 67 7.17 10.01 -9.82
CA ILE A 67 8.39 9.30 -10.24
C ILE A 67 8.20 8.70 -11.65
N GLY A 68 7.03 8.11 -11.91
CA GLY A 68 6.66 7.60 -13.23
C GLY A 68 6.65 8.69 -14.31
N CYS A 69 6.03 9.83 -14.04
CA CYS A 69 6.05 10.97 -14.96
C CYS A 69 7.47 11.54 -15.16
N HIS A 70 8.29 11.58 -14.11
CA HIS A 70 9.66 12.09 -14.19
C HIS A 70 10.53 11.26 -15.13
N TRP A 71 10.49 9.93 -14.98
CA TRP A 71 11.25 9.03 -15.85
C TRP A 71 10.64 8.96 -17.25
N GLY A 72 9.31 8.94 -17.38
CA GLY A 72 8.63 8.92 -18.68
C GLY A 72 8.91 10.14 -19.55
N LEU A 73 9.01 11.34 -18.96
CA LEU A 73 9.33 12.57 -19.69
C LEU A 73 10.81 12.71 -20.07
N ARG A 74 11.70 11.88 -19.50
CA ARG A 74 13.15 11.88 -19.77
C ARG A 74 13.59 10.82 -20.79
N VAL A 75 12.66 10.01 -21.29
CA VAL A 75 12.97 8.95 -22.26
C VAL A 75 13.33 9.55 -23.62
N LYS A 76 14.44 9.11 -24.19
CA LYS A 76 14.82 9.43 -25.58
C LYS A 76 14.00 8.57 -26.56
N PRO A 77 13.80 9.01 -27.82
CA PRO A 77 13.08 8.23 -28.84
C PRO A 77 13.95 7.05 -29.32
N ASN A 78 14.20 6.09 -28.44
CA ASN A 78 14.82 4.81 -28.74
C ASN A 78 14.29 3.74 -27.75
N THR A 79 14.27 2.49 -28.18
CA THR A 79 13.68 1.38 -27.39
C THR A 79 14.53 0.99 -26.18
N GLN A 80 15.85 1.17 -26.26
CA GLN A 80 16.79 0.83 -25.18
C GLN A 80 16.67 1.79 -23.98
N SER A 81 16.65 3.09 -24.22
CA SER A 81 16.43 4.15 -23.23
C SER A 81 15.04 4.07 -22.62
N LEU A 82 14.03 3.58 -23.36
CA LEU A 82 12.70 3.33 -22.81
C LEU A 82 12.73 2.18 -21.79
N GLY A 83 13.43 1.08 -22.10
CA GLY A 83 13.58 -0.05 -21.17
C GLY A 83 14.37 0.31 -19.91
N GLU A 84 15.50 1.02 -20.08
CA GLU A 84 16.31 1.53 -18.97
C GLU A 84 15.54 2.52 -18.10
N GLY A 85 14.83 3.48 -18.72
CA GLY A 85 14.01 4.46 -18.01
C GLY A 85 12.84 3.82 -17.25
N THR A 86 12.21 2.78 -17.81
CA THR A 86 11.12 2.06 -17.14
C THR A 86 11.63 1.28 -15.92
N THR A 87 12.76 0.57 -16.06
CA THR A 87 13.36 -0.20 -14.95
C THR A 87 13.81 0.73 -13.83
N ALA A 88 14.48 1.83 -14.18
CA ALA A 88 14.91 2.83 -13.22
C ALA A 88 13.71 3.50 -12.51
N SER A 89 12.62 3.76 -13.24
CA SER A 89 11.37 4.28 -12.66
C SER A 89 10.78 3.34 -11.61
N VAL A 90 10.69 2.04 -11.90
CA VAL A 90 10.14 1.04 -10.97
C VAL A 90 11.00 0.92 -9.71
N VAL A 91 12.33 0.77 -9.87
CA VAL A 91 13.25 0.65 -8.73
C VAL A 91 13.22 1.90 -7.87
N THR A 92 13.24 3.09 -8.48
CA THR A 92 13.17 4.37 -7.76
C THR A 92 11.85 4.49 -7.01
N SER A 93 10.73 4.11 -7.64
CA SER A 93 9.40 4.17 -7.05
C SER A 93 9.29 3.27 -5.81
N ILE A 94 9.71 2.00 -5.93
CA ILE A 94 9.67 1.04 -4.81
C ILE A 94 10.55 1.50 -3.66
N THR A 95 11.78 1.92 -3.96
CA THR A 95 12.73 2.42 -2.95
C THR A 95 12.15 3.62 -2.19
N MET A 96 11.53 4.56 -2.90
CA MET A 96 10.98 5.76 -2.28
C MET A 96 9.74 5.47 -1.45
N VAL A 97 8.88 4.55 -1.89
CA VAL A 97 7.73 4.09 -1.10
C VAL A 97 8.18 3.45 0.22
N ILE A 98 9.21 2.60 0.19
CA ILE A 98 9.75 1.96 1.41
C ILE A 98 10.30 3.01 2.39
N ILE A 99 11.09 3.98 1.90
CA ILE A 99 11.65 5.04 2.75
C ILE A 99 10.53 5.86 3.39
N VAL A 100 9.54 6.27 2.60
CA VAL A 100 8.43 7.09 3.09
C VAL A 100 7.56 6.31 4.07
N ASP A 101 7.32 5.01 3.83
CA ASP A 101 6.60 4.18 4.79
C ASP A 101 7.36 4.04 6.12
N ALA A 102 8.68 3.84 6.08
CA ALA A 102 9.51 3.79 7.28
C ALA A 102 9.43 5.11 8.09
N LEU A 103 9.48 6.26 7.40
CA LEU A 103 9.29 7.57 8.03
C LEU A 103 7.91 7.68 8.69
N PHE A 104 6.85 7.27 8.00
CA PHE A 104 5.52 7.26 8.58
C PHE A 104 5.43 6.29 9.76
N ALA A 105 6.02 5.10 9.69
CA ALA A 105 6.00 4.13 10.79
C ALA A 105 6.66 4.71 12.04
N VAL A 106 7.81 5.38 11.91
CA VAL A 106 8.47 6.06 13.04
C VAL A 106 7.65 7.24 13.56
N ALA A 107 7.05 8.04 12.67
CA ALA A 107 6.23 9.19 13.06
C ALA A 107 4.96 8.78 13.81
N PHE A 108 4.25 7.75 13.33
CA PHE A 108 3.02 7.26 13.95
C PHE A 108 3.25 6.40 15.19
N LYS A 109 4.44 5.79 15.34
CA LYS A 109 4.81 5.02 16.55
C LYS A 109 4.66 5.84 17.84
N ASN A 110 4.92 7.16 17.80
CA ASN A 110 4.78 8.04 18.96
C ASN A 110 3.35 8.53 19.21
N ILE A 111 2.42 8.34 18.26
CA ILE A 111 1.02 8.79 18.35
C ILE A 111 0.13 7.74 19.05
N GLY A 112 0.70 6.61 19.50
CA GLY A 112 0.00 5.66 20.38
C GLY A 112 -1.10 4.87 19.68
N ILE A 113 -0.85 4.50 18.42
CA ILE A 113 -1.65 3.52 17.67
C ILE A 113 -0.73 2.39 17.21
#